data_AF-A0AAV6AH71-F1
#
_entry.id   AF-A0AAV6AH71-F1
#
_cell.length_a   1.000
_cell.length_b   1.000
_cell.length_c   1.000
_cell.angle_alpha   90.00
_cell.angle_beta   90.00
_cell.angle_gamma   90.00
#
_symmetry.space_group_name_H-M   'P 1'
#
loop_
_entity.id
_entity.type
_entity.pdbx_description
1 polymer ?
#
loop_
_entity_poly.entity_id
_entity_poly.type
_entity_poly.pdbx_seq_one_letter_code
_entity_poly.pdbx_strand_id
1 'polypeptide(L)'
;LKDPSSAAFCLGTDTGNSAYIGTQELLKALGDKKRIAHFTGFLVDPNTQLRIDAVQRAADEAGAEVVQVIADIDAPEPAEEKINAYLAAHAADVDGIVTTAWVPAVVAANALRKIGDKRIQMVGIDHDEVVLQAIKDGYVHGTMLQNPYGQGYIGTYAVDRMRSGCAVKADAPFGSNALTDKFIDSGTVFVDVAQVDNYVVAMQDITKTLFADFEATYLDCP
;
A
#
# COMPACT_ATOMS: atom_id res chain seq x y z
N LEU A 1 1.09 -18.86 -14.11
CA LEU A 1 1.89 -17.78 -13.52
C LEU A 1 3.25 -17.71 -14.20
N LYS A 2 3.84 -16.52 -14.34
CA LYS A 2 5.17 -16.34 -14.91
C LYS A 2 6.12 -15.98 -13.77
N ASP A 3 6.67 -16.98 -13.11
CA ASP A 3 7.79 -16.74 -12.20
C ASP A 3 8.96 -16.21 -13.06
N PRO A 4 9.42 -14.95 -12.89
CA PRO A 4 10.40 -14.35 -13.78
C PRO A 4 11.80 -14.96 -13.59
N SER A 5 11.97 -15.80 -12.57
CA SER A 5 13.25 -16.44 -12.23
C SER A 5 13.04 -17.76 -11.49
N SER A 6 14.11 -18.51 -11.27
CA SER A 6 14.13 -19.70 -10.41
C SER A 6 14.25 -19.34 -8.92
N ALA A 7 13.69 -18.22 -8.49
CA ALA A 7 13.73 -17.79 -7.09
C ALA A 7 13.08 -18.85 -6.19
N ALA A 8 13.63 -19.02 -4.98
CA ALA A 8 13.13 -20.04 -4.06
C ALA A 8 11.75 -19.66 -3.48
N PHE A 9 11.53 -18.36 -3.29
CA PHE A 9 10.26 -17.71 -2.93
C PHE A 9 10.38 -16.20 -3.22
N CYS A 10 9.27 -15.48 -3.16
CA CYS A 10 9.19 -14.02 -3.19
C CYS A 10 8.71 -13.51 -1.84
N LEU A 11 9.51 -12.64 -1.19
CA LEU A 11 9.12 -11.93 0.04
C LEU A 11 8.87 -10.47 -0.31
N GLY A 12 7.63 -10.02 -0.18
CA GLY A 12 7.21 -8.66 -0.53
C GLY A 12 5.91 -8.29 0.16
N THR A 13 5.50 -7.02 0.12
CA THR A 13 4.18 -6.63 0.63
C THR A 13 3.11 -7.08 -0.36
N ASP A 14 2.02 -7.68 0.13
CA ASP A 14 0.82 -7.88 -0.68
C ASP A 14 0.19 -6.51 -1.00
N THR A 15 0.48 -6.01 -2.21
CA THR A 15 0.03 -4.68 -2.63
C THR A 15 -1.48 -4.59 -2.81
N GLY A 16 -2.13 -5.70 -3.18
CA GLY A 16 -3.58 -5.77 -3.28
C GLY A 16 -4.23 -5.72 -1.91
N ASN A 17 -3.75 -6.53 -0.97
CA ASN A 17 -4.24 -6.52 0.41
C ASN A 17 -4.01 -5.15 1.09
N SER A 18 -2.83 -4.55 0.89
CA SER A 18 -2.52 -3.22 1.42
C SER A 18 -3.48 -2.14 0.89
N ALA A 19 -3.75 -2.13 -0.41
CA ALA A 19 -4.72 -1.19 -1.00
C ALA A 19 -6.16 -1.45 -0.53
N TYR A 20 -6.54 -2.72 -0.36
CA TYR A 20 -7.84 -3.11 0.17
C TYR A 20 -8.03 -2.55 1.60
N ILE A 21 -7.08 -2.82 2.51
CA ILE A 21 -7.12 -2.33 3.90
C ILE A 21 -7.15 -0.80 3.94
N GLY A 22 -6.29 -0.13 3.17
CA GLY A 22 -6.26 1.34 3.12
C GLY A 22 -7.59 1.94 2.65
N THR A 23 -8.24 1.30 1.69
CA THR A 23 -9.56 1.70 1.20
C THR A 23 -10.63 1.49 2.27
N GLN A 24 -10.57 0.38 3.03
CA GLN A 24 -11.48 0.15 4.16
C GLN A 24 -11.34 1.22 5.25
N GLU A 25 -10.12 1.62 5.60
CA GLU A 25 -9.91 2.70 6.59
C GLU A 25 -10.44 4.04 6.07
N LEU A 26 -10.23 4.35 4.78
CA LEU A 26 -10.85 5.54 4.15
C LEU A 26 -12.37 5.51 4.27
N LEU A 27 -13.00 4.41 3.86
CA LEU A 27 -14.46 4.27 3.84
C LEU A 27 -15.06 4.35 5.25
N LYS A 28 -14.38 3.78 6.25
CA LYS A 28 -14.73 3.91 7.67
C LYS A 28 -14.66 5.37 8.14
N ALA A 29 -13.65 6.12 7.72
CA ALA A 29 -13.54 7.54 8.04
C ALA A 29 -14.63 8.39 7.36
N LEU A 30 -15.11 7.97 6.20
CA LEU A 30 -16.16 8.64 5.43
C LEU A 30 -17.58 8.38 5.97
N GLY A 31 -17.81 7.22 6.60
CA GLY A 31 -19.12 6.84 7.12
C GLY A 31 -20.17 6.68 6.02
N ASP A 32 -21.20 7.52 6.02
CA ASP A 32 -22.28 7.49 5.02
C ASP A 32 -21.87 8.09 3.66
N LYS A 33 -20.72 8.78 3.60
CA LYS A 33 -20.15 9.32 2.39
C LYS A 33 -19.42 8.23 1.61
N LYS A 34 -19.61 8.22 0.29
CA LYS A 34 -19.31 7.02 -0.50
C LYS A 34 -18.76 7.28 -1.89
N ARG A 35 -18.43 8.53 -2.24
CA ARG A 35 -17.85 8.86 -3.55
C ARG A 35 -16.34 9.05 -3.42
N ILE A 36 -15.57 8.07 -3.90
CA ILE A 36 -14.10 8.08 -3.78
C ILE A 36 -13.40 8.14 -5.14
N ALA A 37 -12.27 8.85 -5.20
CA ALA A 37 -11.36 8.80 -6.34
C ALA A 37 -10.15 7.94 -6.02
N HIS A 38 -9.62 7.25 -7.02
CA HIS A 38 -8.43 6.43 -6.92
C HIS A 38 -7.31 6.98 -7.81
N PHE A 39 -6.18 7.37 -7.23
CA PHE A 39 -5.00 7.82 -7.97
C PHE A 39 -3.88 6.77 -7.85
N THR A 40 -3.35 6.30 -8.97
CA THR A 40 -2.45 5.13 -9.00
C THR A 40 -1.33 5.26 -10.02
N GLY A 41 -0.43 4.28 -10.03
CA GLY A 41 0.77 4.27 -10.84
C GLY A 41 0.52 3.89 -12.31
N PHE A 42 1.56 3.35 -12.95
CA PHE A 42 1.50 2.94 -14.34
C PHE A 42 0.66 1.68 -14.54
N LEU A 43 -0.23 1.68 -15.54
CA LEU A 43 -1.12 0.54 -15.83
C LEU A 43 -0.36 -0.71 -16.30
N VAL A 44 0.84 -0.52 -16.86
CA VAL A 44 1.71 -1.62 -17.29
C VAL A 44 2.37 -2.36 -16.12
N ASP A 45 2.35 -1.79 -14.91
CA ASP A 45 2.83 -2.48 -13.71
C ASP A 45 1.75 -3.46 -13.21
N PRO A 46 2.06 -4.77 -13.09
CA PRO A 46 1.12 -5.76 -12.56
C PRO A 46 0.60 -5.42 -11.16
N ASN A 47 1.40 -4.77 -10.29
CA ASN A 47 0.97 -4.37 -8.95
C ASN A 47 -0.10 -3.28 -9.00
N THR A 48 -0.06 -2.40 -10.01
CA THR A 48 -1.10 -1.37 -10.21
C THR A 48 -2.46 -2.00 -10.45
N GLN A 49 -2.53 -3.08 -11.25
CA GLN A 49 -3.78 -3.80 -11.51
C GLN A 49 -4.33 -4.42 -10.22
N LEU A 50 -3.47 -5.09 -9.43
CA LEU A 50 -3.87 -5.65 -8.14
C LEU A 50 -4.45 -4.59 -7.18
N ARG A 51 -3.87 -3.38 -7.18
CA ARG A 51 -4.32 -2.25 -6.37
C ARG A 51 -5.67 -1.72 -6.86
N ILE A 52 -5.86 -1.58 -8.17
CA ILE A 52 -7.15 -1.15 -8.76
C ILE A 52 -8.26 -2.14 -8.40
N ASP A 53 -8.03 -3.43 -8.61
CA ASP A 53 -9.00 -4.48 -8.29
C ASP A 53 -9.34 -4.49 -6.78
N ALA A 54 -8.34 -4.31 -5.93
CA ALA A 54 -8.51 -4.26 -4.48
C ALA A 54 -9.31 -3.05 -3.99
N VAL A 55 -9.04 -1.86 -4.54
CA VAL A 55 -9.79 -0.63 -4.25
C VAL A 55 -11.25 -0.79 -4.68
N GLN A 56 -11.47 -1.30 -5.90
CA GLN A 56 -12.82 -1.53 -6.41
C GLN A 56 -13.57 -2.54 -5.54
N ARG A 57 -12.94 -3.65 -5.16
CA ARG A 57 -13.54 -4.65 -4.26
C ARG A 57 -13.96 -4.05 -2.92
N ALA A 58 -13.08 -3.28 -2.28
CA ALA A 58 -13.39 -2.64 -1.00
C ALA A 58 -14.56 -1.64 -1.13
N ALA A 59 -14.60 -0.89 -2.23
CA ALA A 59 -15.70 0.03 -2.52
C ALA A 59 -17.03 -0.73 -2.70
N ASP A 60 -17.06 -1.77 -3.53
CA ASP A 60 -18.25 -2.57 -3.80
C ASP A 60 -18.81 -3.20 -2.52
N GLU A 61 -17.95 -3.78 -1.68
CA GLU A 61 -18.33 -4.39 -0.40
C GLU A 61 -18.92 -3.37 0.59
N ALA A 62 -18.45 -2.13 0.55
CA ALA A 62 -18.97 -1.04 1.38
C ALA A 62 -20.16 -0.30 0.74
N GLY A 63 -20.52 -0.63 -0.50
CA GLY A 63 -21.53 0.08 -1.30
C GLY A 63 -21.10 1.51 -1.67
N ALA A 64 -19.80 1.73 -1.85
CA ALA A 64 -19.20 2.98 -2.31
C ALA A 64 -18.97 3.00 -3.82
N GLU A 65 -18.89 4.20 -4.37
CA GLU A 65 -18.67 4.48 -5.79
C GLU A 65 -17.24 5.00 -6.00
N VAL A 66 -16.45 4.25 -6.76
CA VAL A 66 -15.18 4.76 -7.31
C VAL A 66 -15.50 5.66 -8.49
N VAL A 67 -15.61 6.97 -8.25
CA VAL A 67 -16.07 7.94 -9.26
C VAL A 67 -15.06 8.17 -10.37
N GLN A 68 -13.77 7.95 -10.09
CA GLN A 68 -12.69 8.05 -11.07
C GLN A 68 -11.45 7.27 -10.63
N VAL A 69 -10.83 6.59 -11.58
CA VAL A 69 -9.48 6.04 -11.46
C VAL A 69 -8.56 6.87 -12.37
N ILE A 70 -7.52 7.49 -11.81
CA ILE A 70 -6.48 8.20 -12.56
C ILE A 70 -5.18 7.41 -12.44
N ALA A 71 -4.78 6.79 -13.53
CA ALA A 71 -3.54 6.02 -13.65
C ALA A 71 -2.54 6.71 -14.60
N ASP A 72 -1.37 6.08 -14.77
CA ASP A 72 -0.25 6.59 -15.57
C ASP A 72 0.15 8.00 -15.13
N ILE A 73 0.25 8.17 -13.81
CA ILE A 73 0.69 9.39 -13.13
C ILE A 73 1.79 9.11 -12.10
N ASP A 74 2.58 8.04 -12.29
CA ASP A 74 3.75 7.78 -11.43
C ASP A 74 4.98 8.59 -11.88
N ALA A 75 4.75 9.87 -12.14
CA ALA A 75 5.74 10.88 -12.49
C ALA A 75 5.21 12.26 -12.05
N PRO A 76 6.07 13.17 -11.54
CA PRO A 76 5.61 14.41 -10.94
C PRO A 76 4.73 15.28 -11.84
N GLU A 77 5.17 15.56 -13.08
CA GLU A 77 4.42 16.46 -13.98
C GLU A 77 3.02 15.91 -14.35
N PRO A 78 2.87 14.64 -14.81
CA PRO A 78 1.54 14.09 -15.08
C PRO A 78 0.65 14.01 -13.84
N ALA A 79 1.22 13.71 -12.66
CA ALA A 79 0.48 13.69 -11.41
C ALA A 79 -0.05 15.08 -11.06
N GLU A 80 0.81 16.09 -11.08
CA GLU A 80 0.43 17.47 -10.80
C GLU A 80 -0.66 17.95 -11.76
N GLU A 81 -0.50 17.70 -13.05
CA GLU A 81 -1.49 18.10 -14.05
C GLU A 81 -2.85 17.44 -13.79
N LYS A 82 -2.90 16.09 -13.75
CA LYS A 82 -4.17 15.37 -13.70
C LYS A 82 -4.86 15.47 -12.34
N ILE A 83 -4.12 15.46 -11.23
CA ILE A 83 -4.70 15.56 -9.88
C ILE A 83 -5.25 16.97 -9.64
N ASN A 84 -4.51 18.02 -9.99
CA ASN A 84 -5.02 19.39 -9.83
C ASN A 84 -6.21 19.66 -10.75
N ALA A 85 -6.21 19.15 -11.99
CA ALA A 85 -7.34 19.26 -12.89
C ALA A 85 -8.58 18.54 -12.32
N TYR A 86 -8.41 17.32 -11.80
CA TYR A 86 -9.49 16.58 -11.14
C TYR A 86 -10.06 17.36 -9.95
N LEU A 87 -9.21 17.82 -9.03
CA LEU A 87 -9.66 18.53 -7.84
C LEU A 87 -10.33 19.87 -8.19
N ALA A 88 -9.84 20.59 -9.19
CA ALA A 88 -10.49 21.82 -9.65
C ALA A 88 -11.91 21.58 -10.19
N ALA A 89 -12.15 20.43 -10.83
CA ALA A 89 -13.44 20.09 -11.42
C ALA A 89 -14.39 19.37 -10.45
N HIS A 90 -13.85 18.56 -9.52
CA HIS A 90 -14.62 17.56 -8.78
C HIS A 90 -14.43 17.61 -7.26
N ALA A 91 -13.65 18.56 -6.71
CA ALA A 91 -13.48 18.66 -5.26
C ALA A 91 -14.82 18.73 -4.52
N ALA A 92 -15.81 19.44 -5.06
CA ALA A 92 -17.14 19.58 -4.45
C ALA A 92 -17.93 18.26 -4.39
N ASP A 93 -17.67 17.32 -5.30
CA ASP A 93 -18.49 16.12 -5.53
C ASP A 93 -17.80 14.81 -5.09
N VAL A 94 -16.53 14.90 -4.69
CA VAL A 94 -15.76 13.78 -4.12
C VAL A 94 -15.73 13.88 -2.60
N ASP A 95 -15.84 12.73 -1.94
CA ASP A 95 -15.80 12.62 -0.49
C ASP A 95 -14.43 12.15 0.01
N GLY A 96 -13.77 11.28 -0.75
CA GLY A 96 -12.44 10.82 -0.38
C GLY A 96 -11.56 10.39 -1.54
N ILE A 97 -10.28 10.23 -1.24
CA ILE A 97 -9.24 9.89 -2.20
C ILE A 97 -8.42 8.73 -1.62
N VAL A 98 -8.22 7.69 -2.40
CA VAL A 98 -7.23 6.66 -2.12
C VAL A 98 -6.09 6.79 -3.14
N THR A 99 -4.85 6.79 -2.66
CA THR A 99 -3.68 6.76 -3.54
C THR A 99 -2.86 5.52 -3.32
N THR A 100 -2.51 4.80 -4.38
CA THR A 100 -1.80 3.51 -4.28
C THR A 100 -0.46 3.51 -5.03
N ALA A 101 0.12 4.68 -5.27
CA ALA A 101 1.50 4.85 -5.71
C ALA A 101 2.11 6.10 -5.05
N TRP A 102 3.44 6.11 -4.92
CA TRP A 102 4.16 7.10 -4.11
C TRP A 102 4.01 8.53 -4.67
N VAL A 103 4.28 8.74 -5.97
CA VAL A 103 4.18 10.07 -6.59
C VAL A 103 2.77 10.67 -6.46
N PRO A 104 1.68 9.98 -6.86
CA PRO A 104 0.34 10.54 -6.70
C PRO A 104 -0.05 10.76 -5.24
N ALA A 105 0.47 9.98 -4.27
CA ALA A 105 0.23 10.23 -2.85
C ALA A 105 0.79 11.58 -2.40
N VAL A 106 2.05 11.86 -2.75
CA VAL A 106 2.73 13.13 -2.43
C VAL A 106 2.01 14.32 -3.08
N VAL A 107 1.68 14.19 -4.36
CA VAL A 107 1.01 15.27 -5.12
C VAL A 107 -0.41 15.52 -4.58
N ALA A 108 -1.20 14.48 -4.33
CA ALA A 108 -2.54 14.62 -3.78
C ALA A 108 -2.53 15.24 -2.38
N ALA A 109 -1.61 14.82 -1.52
CA ALA A 109 -1.45 15.40 -0.18
C ALA A 109 -1.13 16.91 -0.25
N ASN A 110 -0.21 17.33 -1.12
CA ASN A 110 0.08 18.75 -1.34
C ASN A 110 -1.13 19.51 -1.91
N ALA A 111 -1.84 18.93 -2.88
CA ALA A 111 -3.00 19.56 -3.49
C ALA A 111 -4.14 19.77 -2.49
N LEU A 112 -4.43 18.78 -1.63
CA LEU A 112 -5.43 18.89 -0.56
C LEU A 112 -5.05 19.95 0.46
N ARG A 113 -3.79 19.99 0.90
CA ARG A 113 -3.28 21.05 1.81
C ARG A 113 -3.42 22.44 1.20
N LYS A 114 -3.18 22.58 -0.11
CA LYS A 114 -3.27 23.85 -0.84
C LYS A 114 -4.72 24.33 -1.01
N ILE A 115 -5.65 23.43 -1.34
CA ILE A 115 -7.08 23.77 -1.48
C ILE A 115 -7.70 24.06 -0.12
N GLY A 116 -7.22 23.40 0.94
CA GLY A 116 -7.68 23.65 2.31
C GLY A 116 -9.00 22.96 2.67
N ASP A 117 -9.54 22.10 1.78
CA ASP A 117 -10.80 21.39 2.03
C ASP A 117 -10.57 20.09 2.81
N LYS A 118 -10.72 20.16 4.14
CA LYS A 118 -10.62 18.99 5.03
C LYS A 118 -11.83 18.04 4.96
N ARG A 119 -12.88 18.38 4.19
CA ARG A 119 -14.01 17.47 3.97
C ARG A 119 -13.59 16.24 3.17
N ILE A 120 -12.65 16.42 2.23
CA ILE A 120 -12.11 15.35 1.41
C ILE A 120 -11.11 14.56 2.26
N GLN A 121 -11.47 13.33 2.65
CA GLN A 121 -10.57 12.46 3.38
C GLN A 121 -9.64 11.75 2.41
N MET A 122 -8.38 11.53 2.80
CA MET A 122 -7.43 10.80 1.96
C MET A 122 -6.75 9.69 2.73
N VAL A 123 -6.63 8.51 2.11
CA VAL A 123 -5.68 7.49 2.54
C VAL A 123 -4.57 7.35 1.49
N GLY A 124 -3.34 7.59 1.93
CA GLY A 124 -2.14 7.49 1.11
C GLY A 124 -1.51 6.11 1.09
N ILE A 125 -0.33 6.04 0.47
CA ILE A 125 0.61 4.92 0.58
C ILE A 125 2.00 5.45 0.92
N ASP A 126 2.81 4.61 1.53
CA ASP A 126 4.18 4.86 1.97
C ASP A 126 4.29 5.95 3.04
N HIS A 127 5.52 6.30 3.40
CA HIS A 127 5.87 7.15 4.55
C HIS A 127 6.60 8.44 4.12
N ASP A 128 6.23 8.99 2.96
CA ASP A 128 6.80 10.27 2.52
C ASP A 128 6.52 11.37 3.55
N GLU A 129 7.52 12.20 3.86
CA GLU A 129 7.39 13.26 4.85
C GLU A 129 6.25 14.23 4.53
N VAL A 130 5.96 14.47 3.24
CA VAL A 130 4.82 15.29 2.82
C VAL A 130 3.49 14.66 3.25
N VAL A 131 3.34 13.35 3.06
CA VAL A 131 2.14 12.61 3.42
C VAL A 131 2.00 12.55 4.95
N LEU A 132 3.08 12.22 5.67
CA LEU A 132 3.09 12.19 7.13
C LEU A 132 2.76 13.56 7.73
N GLN A 133 3.28 14.64 7.17
CA GLN A 133 2.93 15.99 7.62
C GLN A 133 1.48 16.35 7.27
N ALA A 134 0.97 15.93 6.12
CA ALA A 134 -0.43 16.14 5.75
C ALA A 134 -1.40 15.41 6.69
N ILE A 135 -1.00 14.25 7.24
CA ILE A 135 -1.73 13.55 8.30
C ILE A 135 -1.78 14.41 9.57
N LYS A 136 -0.63 14.92 10.01
CA LYS A 136 -0.53 15.81 11.19
C LYS A 136 -1.35 17.10 11.03
N ASP A 137 -1.36 17.66 9.83
CA ASP A 137 -2.11 18.87 9.51
C ASP A 137 -3.64 18.59 9.39
N GLY A 138 -4.04 17.31 9.36
CA GLY A 138 -5.44 16.87 9.25
C GLY A 138 -6.04 17.00 7.85
N TYR A 139 -5.21 16.96 6.80
CA TYR A 139 -5.65 16.94 5.40
C TYR A 139 -5.61 15.54 4.79
N VAL A 140 -4.87 14.61 5.42
CA VAL A 140 -4.83 13.19 5.07
C VAL A 140 -5.27 12.41 6.31
N HIS A 141 -6.12 11.41 6.15
CA HIS A 141 -6.64 10.60 7.24
C HIS A 141 -5.56 9.64 7.77
N GLY A 142 -4.84 9.00 6.86
CA GLY A 142 -3.74 8.10 7.17
C GLY A 142 -3.02 7.62 5.92
N THR A 143 -2.09 6.70 6.09
CA THR A 143 -1.33 6.09 4.99
C THR A 143 -1.07 4.62 5.25
N MET A 144 -1.04 3.82 4.18
CA MET A 144 -0.61 2.43 4.25
C MET A 144 0.90 2.33 4.11
N LEU A 145 1.56 1.76 5.12
CA LEU A 145 2.98 1.48 5.07
C LEU A 145 3.25 0.06 4.59
N GLN A 146 4.25 -0.07 3.73
CA GLN A 146 4.84 -1.35 3.36
C GLN A 146 5.85 -1.81 4.43
N ASN A 147 6.44 -3.00 4.25
CA ASN A 147 7.49 -3.49 5.14
C ASN A 147 8.87 -3.62 4.45
N PRO A 148 9.47 -2.51 3.97
CA PRO A 148 10.78 -2.57 3.33
C PRO A 148 11.89 -3.05 4.28
N TYR A 149 11.77 -2.76 5.58
CA TYR A 149 12.71 -3.24 6.60
C TYR A 149 12.69 -4.76 6.70
N GLY A 150 11.52 -5.37 6.80
CA GLY A 150 11.38 -6.82 6.86
C GLY A 150 11.81 -7.49 5.56
N GLN A 151 11.46 -6.93 4.41
CA GLN A 151 11.92 -7.44 3.11
C GLN A 151 13.45 -7.49 3.02
N GLY A 152 14.13 -6.41 3.42
CA GLY A 152 15.60 -6.36 3.41
C GLY A 152 16.23 -7.29 4.45
N TYR A 153 15.77 -7.22 5.71
CA TYR A 153 16.36 -7.97 6.82
C TYR A 153 16.08 -9.47 6.72
N ILE A 154 14.81 -9.87 6.63
CA ILE A 154 14.39 -11.27 6.60
C ILE A 154 14.82 -11.92 5.28
N GLY A 155 14.74 -11.19 4.16
CA GLY A 155 15.25 -11.67 2.88
C GLY A 155 16.74 -12.01 2.94
N THR A 156 17.56 -11.12 3.51
CA THR A 156 19.01 -11.36 3.68
C THR A 156 19.27 -12.52 4.65
N TYR A 157 18.52 -12.58 5.76
CA TYR A 157 18.59 -13.68 6.71
C TYR A 157 18.31 -15.03 6.05
N ALA A 158 17.23 -15.13 5.27
CA ALA A 158 16.85 -16.36 4.58
C ALA A 158 17.92 -16.80 3.58
N VAL A 159 18.51 -15.86 2.84
CA VAL A 159 19.62 -16.15 1.91
C VAL A 159 20.85 -16.67 2.66
N ASP A 160 21.21 -16.09 3.81
CA ASP A 160 22.34 -16.58 4.61
C ASP A 160 22.09 -17.97 5.19
N ARG A 161 20.86 -18.27 5.62
CA ARG A 161 20.45 -19.60 6.08
C ARG A 161 20.52 -20.64 4.97
N MET A 162 20.01 -20.31 3.78
CA MET A 162 20.12 -21.18 2.61
C MET A 162 21.57 -21.43 2.20
N ARG A 163 22.42 -20.39 2.26
CA ARG A 163 23.87 -20.52 2.02
C ARG A 163 24.55 -21.43 3.05
N SER A 164 24.00 -21.50 4.26
CA SER A 164 24.52 -22.31 5.38
C SER A 164 23.94 -23.73 5.44
N GLY A 165 23.16 -24.14 4.45
CA GLY A 165 22.66 -25.52 4.30
C GLY A 165 21.18 -25.71 4.60
N CYS A 166 20.45 -24.67 4.97
CA CYS A 166 18.98 -24.76 5.03
C CYS A 166 18.38 -24.86 3.62
N ALA A 167 17.23 -25.51 3.51
CA ALA A 167 16.40 -25.53 2.31
C ALA A 167 15.06 -24.84 2.58
N VAL A 168 14.42 -24.34 1.53
CA VAL A 168 13.03 -23.87 1.63
C VAL A 168 12.11 -25.07 1.73
N LYS A 169 11.21 -25.07 2.71
CA LYS A 169 10.22 -26.15 2.89
C LYS A 169 9.32 -26.28 1.67
N ALA A 170 9.13 -27.51 1.20
CA ALA A 170 8.26 -27.77 0.06
C ALA A 170 6.77 -27.55 0.39
N ASP A 171 6.40 -27.73 1.66
CA ASP A 171 5.06 -27.59 2.22
C ASP A 171 4.86 -26.29 3.00
N ALA A 172 5.78 -25.32 2.86
CA ALA A 172 5.62 -24.02 3.52
C ALA A 172 4.30 -23.36 3.09
N PRO A 173 3.64 -22.59 3.98
CA PRO A 173 2.35 -21.98 3.71
C PRO A 173 2.49 -20.74 2.82
N PHE A 174 2.96 -20.93 1.59
CA PHE A 174 3.08 -19.87 0.62
C PHE A 174 1.70 -19.35 0.21
N GLY A 175 1.57 -18.03 0.14
CA GLY A 175 0.53 -17.39 -0.65
C GLY A 175 0.86 -17.43 -2.14
N SER A 176 -0.06 -16.94 -2.94
CA SER A 176 0.14 -16.71 -4.37
C SER A 176 -0.38 -15.34 -4.77
N ASN A 177 0.23 -14.75 -5.80
CA ASN A 177 -0.23 -13.53 -6.44
C ASN A 177 -0.03 -13.64 -7.96
N ALA A 178 -0.28 -12.58 -8.72
CA ALA A 178 -0.15 -12.63 -10.19
C ALA A 178 1.26 -13.01 -10.69
N LEU A 179 2.30 -12.87 -9.86
CA LEU A 179 3.70 -13.03 -10.22
C LEU A 179 4.31 -14.36 -9.76
N THR A 180 3.86 -14.94 -8.65
CA THR A 180 4.45 -16.15 -8.08
C THR A 180 3.46 -16.95 -7.22
N ASP A 181 3.66 -18.27 -7.17
CA ASP A 181 2.95 -19.20 -6.28
C ASP A 181 3.71 -19.45 -4.96
N LYS A 182 4.88 -18.82 -4.79
CA LYS A 182 5.72 -18.94 -3.59
C LYS A 182 5.87 -17.59 -2.91
N PHE A 183 4.75 -16.96 -2.60
CA PHE A 183 4.71 -15.63 -2.00
C PHE A 183 4.68 -15.69 -0.48
N ILE A 184 5.51 -14.88 0.16
CA ILE A 184 5.48 -14.60 1.60
C ILE A 184 5.12 -13.13 1.74
N ASP A 185 3.98 -12.82 2.35
CA ASP A 185 3.62 -11.43 2.64
C ASP A 185 4.51 -10.90 3.77
N SER A 186 5.28 -9.87 3.47
CA SER A 186 6.10 -9.15 4.45
C SER A 186 5.26 -8.28 5.40
N GLY A 187 3.97 -8.10 5.09
CA GLY A 187 3.03 -7.33 5.88
C GLY A 187 2.91 -5.88 5.43
N THR A 188 1.89 -5.23 5.98
CA THR A 188 1.56 -3.81 5.81
C THR A 188 0.91 -3.29 7.09
N VAL A 189 0.95 -1.98 7.32
CA VAL A 189 0.30 -1.36 8.49
C VAL A 189 -0.29 -0.02 8.12
N PHE A 190 -1.51 0.26 8.59
CA PHE A 190 -2.13 1.57 8.49
C PHE A 190 -1.59 2.49 9.59
N VAL A 191 -1.31 3.74 9.25
CA VAL A 191 -0.85 4.77 10.19
C VAL A 191 -1.71 6.02 10.03
N ASP A 192 -2.38 6.41 11.11
CA ASP A 192 -3.16 7.64 11.22
C ASP A 192 -2.45 8.68 12.11
N VAL A 193 -3.15 9.78 12.42
CA VAL A 193 -2.63 10.85 13.29
C VAL A 193 -2.21 10.39 14.68
N ALA A 194 -2.79 9.31 15.23
CA ALA A 194 -2.41 8.81 16.55
C ALA A 194 -1.07 8.05 16.52
N GLN A 195 -0.69 7.51 15.36
CA GLN A 195 0.48 6.65 15.19
C GLN A 195 1.59 7.30 14.36
N VAL A 196 1.30 8.40 13.65
CA VAL A 196 2.21 9.02 12.66
C VAL A 196 3.57 9.41 13.21
N ASP A 197 3.70 9.77 14.49
CA ASP A 197 5.00 10.09 15.10
C ASP A 197 5.85 8.85 15.42
N ASN A 198 5.23 7.67 15.49
CA ASN A 198 5.87 6.40 15.86
C ASN A 198 5.78 5.36 14.72
N TYR A 199 5.55 5.80 13.49
CA TYR A 199 5.30 4.93 12.33
C TYR A 199 6.43 3.92 12.06
N VAL A 200 7.68 4.28 12.40
CA VAL A 200 8.85 3.38 12.28
C VAL A 200 8.71 2.17 13.20
N VAL A 201 8.19 2.36 14.42
CA VAL A 201 7.96 1.27 15.37
C VAL A 201 6.92 0.30 14.82
N ALA A 202 5.85 0.81 14.20
CA ALA A 202 4.83 -0.02 13.56
C ALA A 202 5.42 -0.93 12.46
N MET A 203 6.31 -0.40 11.60
CA MET A 203 7.01 -1.22 10.59
C MET A 203 7.98 -2.23 11.19
N GLN A 204 8.66 -1.87 12.28
CA GLN A 204 9.55 -2.80 12.99
C GLN A 204 8.77 -3.92 13.67
N ASP A 205 7.59 -3.65 14.20
CA ASP A 205 6.80 -4.65 14.93
C ASP A 205 6.19 -5.70 13.98
N ILE A 206 5.73 -5.31 12.79
CA ILE A 206 5.33 -6.29 11.76
C ILE A 206 6.53 -7.14 11.31
N THR A 207 7.73 -6.56 11.21
CA THR A 207 8.96 -7.30 10.92
C THR A 207 9.31 -8.30 12.01
N LYS A 208 9.28 -7.89 13.29
CA LYS A 208 9.56 -8.77 14.43
C LYS A 208 8.57 -9.93 14.48
N THR A 209 7.29 -9.65 14.22
CA THR A 209 6.23 -10.66 14.20
C THR A 209 6.50 -11.71 13.15
N LEU A 210 6.75 -11.31 11.90
CA LEU A 210 7.09 -12.24 10.82
C LEU A 210 8.41 -12.98 11.07
N PHE A 211 9.40 -12.31 11.65
CA PHE A 211 10.71 -12.93 11.89
C PHE A 211 10.70 -13.99 12.99
N ALA A 212 9.80 -13.86 13.97
CA ALA A 212 9.78 -14.71 15.16
C ALA A 212 9.63 -16.20 14.85
N ASP A 213 8.89 -16.55 13.80
CA ASP A 213 8.65 -17.92 13.35
C ASP A 213 9.14 -18.19 11.92
N PHE A 214 9.73 -17.20 11.24
CA PHE A 214 10.11 -17.31 9.83
C PHE A 214 10.91 -18.59 9.50
N GLU A 215 11.97 -18.85 10.25
CA GLU A 215 12.81 -20.04 10.02
C GLU A 215 12.00 -21.33 10.22
N ALA A 216 11.27 -21.43 11.34
CA ALA A 216 10.46 -22.59 11.65
C ALA A 216 9.32 -22.80 10.63
N THR A 217 8.80 -21.74 10.05
CA THR A 217 7.67 -21.79 9.11
C THR A 217 8.13 -22.09 7.68
N TYR A 218 9.24 -21.50 7.21
CA TYR A 218 9.63 -21.51 5.80
C TYR A 218 10.89 -22.30 5.46
N LEU A 219 11.75 -22.60 6.45
CA LEU A 219 13.04 -23.24 6.21
C LEU A 219 13.17 -24.58 6.94
N ASP A 220 13.79 -25.54 6.27
CA ASP A 220 14.27 -26.79 6.85
C ASP A 220 15.78 -26.68 7.02
N CYS A 221 16.25 -26.56 8.26
CA CYS A 221 17.65 -26.33 8.60
C CYS A 221 18.25 -27.56 9.28
N PRO A 222 19.52 -27.92 8.96
CA PRO A 222 20.20 -29.07 9.56
C PRO A 222 20.54 -28.91 11.05
#